data_AF-A0A8J4BDM2-F1
#
_entry.id   AF-A0A8J4BDM2-F1
#
_cell.length_a   1.000
_cell.length_b   1.000
_cell.length_c   1.000
_cell.angle_alpha   90.00
_cell.angle_beta   90.00
_cell.angle_gamma   90.00
#
_symmetry.space_group_name_H-M   'P 1'
#
loop_
_entity.id
_entity.type
_entity.pdbx_description
1 polymer ?
#
loop_
_entity_poly.entity_id
_entity_poly.type
_entity_poly.pdbx_seq_one_letter_code
_entity_poly.pdbx_strand_id
1 'polypeptide(L)'
;MQFTSHRLATNLHRFGRTRLTHAPRVRLQAASNNGQSVDQVPIGCSRYSVALKKPLGIVLEQDVKSGNIYVVEIKRDGSAARDGRVKVGDQLIATSGVIYTTESDYGGATVKGGQQVVRLRVQGEAFKTVSAAIGSHPGHMAVTLDFQRCDPGAGLSGASVDEQTDGTRSGK
;
A
#
# COMPACT_ATOMS: atom_id res chain seq x y z
N MET A 1 -22.08 29.44 -82.08
CA MET A 1 -20.75 29.71 -81.51
C MET A 1 -20.52 28.66 -80.42
N GLN A 2 -20.11 27.46 -80.83
CA GLN A 2 -18.77 26.86 -80.71
C GLN A 2 -18.40 26.46 -79.27
N PHE A 3 -18.52 25.15 -79.02
CA PHE A 3 -17.95 24.43 -77.88
C PHE A 3 -16.42 24.39 -78.03
N THR A 4 -15.68 24.85 -77.04
CA THR A 4 -14.23 24.63 -76.96
C THR A 4 -13.88 23.74 -75.76
N SER A 5 -13.55 22.51 -76.14
CA SER A 5 -12.90 21.49 -75.33
C SER A 5 -11.51 21.98 -74.88
N HIS A 6 -11.23 21.91 -73.58
CA HIS A 6 -9.87 22.04 -73.07
C HIS A 6 -9.44 20.78 -72.33
N ARG A 7 -8.28 20.30 -72.80
CA ARG A 7 -7.65 19.00 -72.57
C ARG A 7 -7.26 18.79 -71.10
N LEU A 8 -7.54 17.60 -70.59
CA LEU A 8 -6.91 17.01 -69.42
C LEU A 8 -5.42 16.74 -69.72
N ALA A 9 -4.52 17.33 -68.94
CA ALA A 9 -3.12 16.94 -68.90
C ALA A 9 -2.87 16.12 -67.63
N THR A 10 -2.67 14.82 -67.82
CA THR A 10 -2.20 13.86 -66.82
C THR A 10 -0.80 14.23 -66.37
N ASN A 11 -0.60 14.51 -65.08
CA ASN A 11 0.74 14.59 -64.50
C ASN A 11 0.94 13.48 -63.46
N LEU A 12 1.48 12.36 -63.95
CA LEU A 12 1.84 11.17 -63.19
C LEU A 12 3.24 11.39 -62.58
N HIS A 13 3.31 11.92 -61.36
CA HIS A 13 4.57 11.97 -60.63
C HIS A 13 4.88 10.62 -59.99
N ARG A 14 6.04 10.09 -60.39
CA ARG A 14 6.66 8.85 -59.91
C ARG A 14 6.85 8.92 -58.40
N PHE A 15 6.19 8.02 -57.68
CA PHE A 15 6.57 7.67 -56.32
C PHE A 15 7.91 6.93 -56.35
N GLY A 16 8.98 7.64 -56.02
CA GLY A 16 10.29 7.06 -55.77
C GLY A 16 10.22 6.10 -54.59
N ARG A 17 10.53 4.83 -54.85
CA ARG A 17 10.82 3.83 -53.82
C ARG A 17 12.17 4.16 -53.18
N THR A 18 12.18 4.94 -52.10
CA THR A 18 13.36 5.03 -51.22
C THR A 18 13.36 3.82 -50.29
N ARG A 19 14.43 3.03 -50.38
CA ARG A 19 14.74 1.91 -49.48
C ARG A 19 14.82 2.45 -48.05
N LEU A 20 13.93 1.98 -47.18
CA LEU A 20 14.07 2.10 -45.73
C LEU A 20 15.21 1.19 -45.27
N THR A 21 16.44 1.71 -45.27
CA THR A 21 17.57 1.06 -44.63
C THR A 21 17.73 1.58 -43.21
N HIS A 22 17.56 0.68 -42.25
CA HIS A 22 18.05 0.72 -40.87
C HIS A 22 17.52 1.84 -39.96
N ALA A 23 16.37 1.58 -39.33
CA ALA A 23 16.05 2.20 -38.06
C ALA A 23 17.03 1.66 -36.99
N PRO A 24 17.76 2.52 -36.25
CA PRO A 24 18.55 2.05 -35.11
C PRO A 24 17.58 1.51 -34.06
N ARG A 25 17.69 0.21 -33.79
CA ARG A 25 16.96 -0.44 -32.70
C ARG A 25 17.61 0.05 -31.41
N VAL A 26 17.17 1.20 -30.89
CA VAL A 26 17.49 1.62 -29.54
C VAL A 26 16.95 0.51 -28.65
N ARG A 27 17.87 -0.34 -28.17
CA ARG A 27 17.57 -1.32 -27.14
C ARG A 27 17.23 -0.48 -25.93
N LEU A 28 15.94 -0.24 -25.72
CA LEU A 28 15.38 0.06 -24.42
C LEU A 28 15.78 -1.13 -23.54
N GLN A 29 16.97 -1.04 -22.95
CA GLN A 29 17.24 -1.73 -21.72
C GLN A 29 16.21 -1.14 -20.79
N ALA A 30 15.17 -1.91 -20.48
CA ALA A 30 14.40 -1.68 -19.29
C ALA A 30 15.44 -1.60 -18.18
N ALA A 31 15.76 -0.38 -17.74
CA ALA A 31 16.37 -0.19 -16.46
C ALA A 31 15.40 -0.89 -15.53
N SER A 32 15.80 -2.07 -15.07
CA SER A 32 15.22 -2.71 -13.91
C SER A 32 15.50 -1.76 -12.77
N ASN A 33 14.68 -0.72 -12.67
CA ASN A 33 14.52 0.04 -11.44
C ASN A 33 13.87 -0.96 -10.50
N ASN A 34 14.73 -1.78 -9.90
CA ASN A 34 14.42 -2.62 -8.78
C ASN A 34 14.15 -1.69 -7.59
N GLY A 35 13.04 -0.96 -7.67
CA GLY A 35 12.50 -0.09 -6.64
C GLY A 35 11.59 -0.86 -5.68
N GLN A 36 11.93 -2.11 -5.37
CA GLN A 36 11.18 -2.98 -4.47
C GLN A 36 12.10 -3.65 -3.46
N SER A 37 12.62 -2.88 -2.51
CA SER A 37 13.20 -3.43 -1.29
C SER A 37 12.99 -2.49 -0.09
N VAL A 38 11.74 -2.14 0.19
CA VAL A 38 11.36 -1.46 1.47
C VAL A 38 10.14 -2.08 2.16
N ASP A 39 9.73 -3.28 1.74
CA ASP A 39 8.62 -4.04 2.34
C ASP A 39 8.94 -5.52 2.59
N GLN A 40 10.22 -5.90 2.63
CA GLN A 40 10.58 -7.22 3.16
C GLN A 40 10.35 -7.23 4.68
N VAL A 41 9.42 -8.08 5.11
CA VAL A 41 9.15 -8.29 6.53
C VAL A 41 10.40 -8.89 7.17
N PRO A 42 10.92 -8.32 8.27
CA PRO A 42 12.07 -8.89 8.96
C PRO A 42 11.78 -10.33 9.41
N ILE A 43 12.80 -11.19 9.38
CA ILE A 43 12.69 -12.58 9.85
C ILE A 43 12.23 -12.56 11.32
N GLY A 44 11.20 -13.35 11.64
CA GLY A 44 10.59 -13.39 12.96
C GLY A 44 9.50 -12.32 13.19
N CYS A 45 9.20 -11.50 12.18
CA CYS A 45 8.07 -10.57 12.22
C CYS A 45 6.99 -10.97 11.22
N SER A 46 5.75 -10.61 11.53
CA SER A 46 4.60 -10.69 10.64
C SER A 46 4.00 -9.30 10.48
N ARG A 47 3.50 -9.00 9.28
CA ARG A 47 2.73 -7.78 9.01
C ARG A 47 1.30 -8.16 8.68
N TYR A 48 0.36 -7.38 9.17
CA TYR A 48 -1.05 -7.61 8.92
C TYR A 48 -1.83 -6.29 8.91
N SER A 49 -2.95 -6.28 8.21
CA SER A 49 -3.82 -5.12 8.05
C SER A 49 -5.19 -5.37 8.68
N VAL A 50 -5.73 -4.34 9.33
CA VAL A 50 -7.09 -4.36 9.89
C VAL A 50 -7.85 -3.13 9.41
N ALA A 51 -9.16 -3.28 9.18
CA ALA A 51 -10.04 -2.18 8.83
C ALA A 51 -11.05 -1.97 9.97
N LEU A 52 -10.91 -0.88 10.71
CA LEU A 52 -11.65 -0.64 11.96
C LEU A 52 -12.55 0.60 11.82
N LYS A 53 -13.80 0.49 12.27
CA LYS A 53 -14.72 1.63 12.34
C LYS A 53 -14.40 2.50 13.55
N LYS A 54 -14.71 3.79 13.48
CA LYS A 54 -14.61 4.69 14.65
C LYS A 54 -15.75 4.42 15.64
N PRO A 55 -15.50 4.51 16.96
CA PRO A 55 -14.19 4.69 17.60
C PRO A 55 -13.32 3.42 17.47
N LEU A 56 -12.03 3.61 17.17
CA LEU A 56 -11.11 2.49 16.96
C LEU A 56 -10.90 1.67 18.24
N GLY A 57 -10.85 2.34 19.38
CA GLY A 57 -10.63 1.73 20.69
C GLY A 57 -9.22 1.16 20.88
N ILE A 58 -8.23 1.87 20.36
CA ILE A 58 -6.81 1.59 20.54
C ILE A 58 -6.19 2.86 21.13
N VAL A 59 -5.27 2.70 22.08
CA VAL A 59 -4.37 3.77 22.54
C VAL A 59 -3.01 3.52 21.90
N LEU A 60 -2.51 4.55 21.21
CA LEU A 60 -1.23 4.53 20.51
C LEU A 60 -0.27 5.48 21.22
N GLU A 61 0.97 5.05 21.42
CA GLU A 61 2.04 5.90 21.94
C GLU A 61 3.26 5.86 21.03
N GLN A 62 3.93 7.01 20.89
CA GLN A 62 5.18 7.11 20.18
C GLN A 62 6.34 6.90 21.14
N ASP A 63 7.19 5.91 20.85
CA ASP A 63 8.42 5.70 21.59
C ASP A 63 9.42 6.83 21.29
N VAL A 64 9.97 7.45 22.33
CA VAL A 64 10.84 8.63 22.21
C VAL A 64 12.19 8.27 21.58
N LYS A 65 12.66 7.03 21.73
CA LYS A 65 13.99 6.60 21.25
C LYS A 65 13.98 6.23 19.78
N SER A 66 13.01 5.42 19.36
CA SER A 66 12.89 4.91 18.00
C SER A 66 11.98 5.76 17.11
N GLY A 67 11.12 6.61 17.69
CA GLY A 67 10.11 7.36 16.96
C GLY A 67 8.97 6.49 16.42
N ASN A 68 8.97 5.18 16.71
CA ASN A 68 7.93 4.24 16.27
C ASN A 68 6.68 4.38 17.13
N ILE A 69 5.52 4.05 16.57
CA ILE A 69 4.24 4.11 17.25
C ILE A 69 3.77 2.69 17.57
N TYR A 70 3.38 2.44 18.82
CA TYR A 70 2.95 1.13 19.30
C TYR A 70 1.56 1.19 19.93
N VAL A 71 0.87 0.05 19.91
CA VAL A 71 -0.36 -0.15 20.68
C VAL A 71 -0.01 -0.38 22.14
N VAL A 72 -0.46 0.50 23.02
CA VAL A 72 -0.26 0.36 24.48
C VAL A 72 -1.49 -0.14 25.20
N GLU A 73 -2.68 0.09 24.64
CA GLU A 73 -3.95 -0.35 25.24
C GLU A 73 -4.99 -0.62 24.17
N ILE A 74 -5.88 -1.58 24.45
CA ILE A 74 -7.07 -1.88 23.65
C ILE A 74 -8.29 -1.72 24.55
N LYS A 75 -9.19 -0.81 24.16
CA LYS A 75 -10.43 -0.55 24.89
C LYS A 75 -11.44 -1.65 24.62
N ARG A 76 -12.06 -2.19 25.67
CA ARG A 76 -12.98 -3.35 25.61
C ARG A 76 -14.16 -3.15 24.66
N ASP A 77 -14.70 -1.94 24.59
CA ASP A 77 -15.85 -1.61 23.74
C ASP A 77 -15.45 -1.08 22.34
N GLY A 78 -14.15 -1.12 22.04
CA GLY A 78 -13.57 -0.63 20.79
C GLY A 78 -13.77 -1.57 19.60
N SER A 79 -13.78 -1.00 18.39
CA SER A 79 -13.74 -1.81 17.16
C SER A 79 -12.53 -2.75 17.12
N ALA A 80 -11.38 -2.34 17.66
CA ALA A 80 -10.18 -3.17 17.73
C ALA A 80 -10.36 -4.40 18.64
N ALA A 81 -10.99 -4.25 19.80
CA ALA A 81 -11.29 -5.38 20.69
C ALA A 81 -12.25 -6.37 20.03
N ARG A 82 -13.24 -5.86 19.28
CA ARG A 82 -14.21 -6.70 18.53
C ARG A 82 -13.57 -7.44 17.36
N ASP A 83 -12.59 -6.81 16.69
CA ASP A 83 -11.80 -7.44 15.63
C ASP A 83 -10.84 -8.50 16.17
N GLY A 84 -10.25 -8.27 17.35
CA GLY A 84 -9.47 -9.25 18.12
C GLY A 84 -8.07 -9.58 17.57
N ARG A 85 -7.72 -9.08 16.37
CA ARG A 85 -6.40 -9.32 15.76
C ARG A 85 -5.32 -8.40 16.32
N VAL A 86 -5.70 -7.17 16.64
CA VAL A 86 -4.82 -6.15 17.24
C VAL A 86 -4.47 -6.56 18.67
N LYS A 87 -3.20 -6.45 19.04
CA LYS A 87 -2.70 -6.73 20.39
C LYS A 87 -1.82 -5.60 20.90
N VAL A 88 -1.72 -5.49 22.22
CA VAL A 88 -0.74 -4.60 22.88
C VAL A 88 0.67 -5.03 22.48
N GLY A 89 1.53 -4.06 22.17
CA GLY A 89 2.88 -4.26 21.67
C GLY A 89 3.01 -4.26 20.15
N ASP A 90 1.90 -4.28 19.40
CA ASP A 90 1.97 -4.19 17.93
C ASP A 90 2.45 -2.81 17.48
N GLN A 91 3.37 -2.78 16.51
CA GLN A 91 3.88 -1.56 15.93
C GLN A 91 2.98 -1.11 14.77
N LEU A 92 2.49 0.12 14.80
CA LEU A 92 1.80 0.72 13.66
C LEU A 92 2.84 1.15 12.61
N ILE A 93 2.78 0.56 11.42
CA ILE A 93 3.75 0.82 10.33
C ILE A 93 3.15 1.65 9.19
N ALA A 94 1.84 1.59 8.99
CA ALA A 94 1.11 2.45 8.06
C ALA A 94 -0.35 2.60 8.49
N THR A 95 -0.98 3.68 8.05
CA THR A 95 -2.39 3.95 8.25
C THR A 95 -2.99 4.54 6.99
N SER A 96 -4.28 4.32 6.75
CA SER A 96 -4.98 5.11 5.75
C SER A 96 -5.19 6.55 6.23
N GLY A 97 -5.41 7.46 5.29
CA GLY A 97 -5.93 8.80 5.50
C GLY A 97 -6.90 9.15 4.38
N VAL A 98 -7.76 10.12 4.62
CA VAL A 98 -8.71 10.65 3.64
C VAL A 98 -8.31 12.07 3.30
N ILE A 99 -8.15 12.32 2.00
CA ILE A 99 -7.93 13.65 1.45
C ILE A 99 -9.11 14.02 0.56
N TYR A 100 -9.37 15.33 0.44
CA TYR A 100 -10.37 15.87 -0.47
C TYR A 100 -9.63 16.77 -1.46
N THR A 101 -9.85 16.56 -2.75
CA THR A 101 -9.14 17.29 -3.81
C THR A 101 -9.87 18.54 -4.28
N THR A 102 -11.15 18.68 -3.93
CA THR A 102 -11.99 19.81 -4.33
C THR A 102 -12.75 20.35 -3.13
N GLU A 103 -12.95 21.65 -3.14
CA GLU A 103 -13.73 22.39 -2.15
C GLU A 103 -14.57 23.43 -2.90
N SER A 104 -15.83 23.59 -2.52
CA SER A 104 -16.78 24.49 -3.18
C SER A 104 -17.71 25.11 -2.16
N ASP A 105 -18.12 26.35 -2.38
CA ASP A 105 -19.11 27.04 -1.55
C ASP A 105 -20.51 26.84 -2.14
N TYR A 106 -21.44 26.41 -1.30
CA TYR A 106 -22.86 26.32 -1.63
C TYR A 106 -23.66 27.12 -0.61
N GLY A 107 -23.82 28.42 -0.89
CA GLY A 107 -24.62 29.31 -0.05
C GLY A 107 -24.02 29.54 1.33
N GLY A 108 -22.70 29.69 1.42
CA GLY A 108 -21.96 29.84 2.68
C GLY A 108 -21.59 28.51 3.36
N ALA A 109 -21.96 27.37 2.77
CA ALA A 109 -21.54 26.05 3.22
C ALA A 109 -20.37 25.53 2.39
N THR A 110 -19.25 25.22 3.05
CA THR A 110 -18.11 24.54 2.43
C THR A 110 -18.42 23.07 2.17
N VAL A 111 -18.47 22.67 0.91
CA VAL A 111 -18.64 21.29 0.46
C VAL A 111 -17.31 20.76 -0.08
N LYS A 112 -16.85 19.63 0.46
CA LYS A 112 -15.64 18.95 0.00
C LYS A 112 -15.98 17.80 -0.93
N GLY A 113 -15.26 17.68 -2.04
CA GLY A 113 -15.43 16.64 -3.05
C GLY A 113 -14.11 15.96 -3.40
N GLY A 114 -14.17 14.97 -4.29
CA GLY A 114 -12.98 14.24 -4.74
C GLY A 114 -12.28 13.50 -3.59
N GLN A 115 -13.06 12.81 -2.76
CA GLN A 115 -12.55 12.05 -1.63
C GLN A 115 -11.64 10.92 -2.10
N GLN A 116 -10.42 10.85 -1.58
CA GLN A 116 -9.46 9.80 -1.88
C GLN A 116 -8.87 9.23 -0.59
N VAL A 117 -8.78 7.90 -0.53
CA VAL A 117 -8.07 7.21 0.55
C VAL A 117 -6.62 7.02 0.14
N VAL A 118 -5.71 7.49 0.98
CA VAL A 118 -4.25 7.38 0.80
C VAL A 118 -3.65 6.52 1.90
N ARG A 119 -2.52 5.86 1.63
CA ARG A 119 -1.78 5.09 2.64
C ARG A 119 -0.57 5.91 3.11
N LEU A 120 -0.57 6.30 4.37
CA LEU A 120 0.53 6.99 5.04
C LEU A 120 1.44 5.98 5.73
N ARG A 121 2.74 5.98 5.41
CA ARG A 121 3.73 5.24 6.20
C ARG A 121 3.96 5.98 7.52
N VAL A 122 3.98 5.24 8.62
CA VAL A 122 4.11 5.81 9.96
C VAL A 122 5.57 5.99 10.39
N GLN A 123 6.48 5.16 9.87
CA GLN A 123 7.90 5.26 10.19
C GLN A 123 8.48 6.59 9.72
N GLY A 124 9.08 7.35 10.65
CA GLY A 124 9.65 8.68 10.39
C GLY A 124 8.64 9.84 10.46
N GLU A 125 7.35 9.55 10.66
CA GLU A 125 6.32 10.59 10.81
C GLU A 125 6.10 10.97 12.28
N ALA A 126 5.69 12.22 12.50
CA ALA A 126 5.31 12.68 13.83
C ALA A 126 3.93 12.12 14.23
N PHE A 127 3.72 11.81 15.51
CA PHE A 127 2.44 11.32 16.03
C PHE A 127 1.25 12.22 15.66
N LYS A 128 1.45 13.54 15.60
CA LYS A 128 0.42 14.51 15.17
C LYS A 128 -0.07 14.25 13.73
N THR A 129 0.83 13.87 12.83
CA THR A 129 0.50 13.60 11.42
C THR A 129 -0.28 12.31 11.30
N VAL A 130 0.15 11.28 12.03
CA VAL A 130 -0.48 9.95 12.03
C VAL A 130 -1.88 10.03 12.63
N SER A 131 -2.04 10.73 13.75
CA SER A 131 -3.35 10.96 14.38
C SER A 131 -4.29 11.79 13.49
N ALA A 132 -3.78 12.78 12.77
CA ALA A 132 -4.56 13.54 11.79
C ALA A 132 -5.04 12.66 10.61
N ALA A 133 -4.16 11.79 10.08
CA ALA A 133 -4.54 10.85 9.02
C ALA A 133 -5.65 9.89 9.46
N ILE A 134 -5.52 9.28 10.64
CA ILE A 134 -6.57 8.45 11.23
C ILE A 134 -7.86 9.27 11.45
N GLY A 135 -7.70 10.48 11.98
CA GLY A 135 -8.76 11.45 12.27
C GLY A 135 -9.56 11.89 11.04
N SER A 136 -8.94 11.93 9.86
CA SER A 136 -9.56 12.42 8.62
C SER A 136 -10.72 11.58 8.07
N HIS A 137 -10.84 10.30 8.48
CA HIS A 137 -11.92 9.45 7.97
C HIS A 137 -13.30 9.93 8.46
N PRO A 138 -14.29 10.04 7.57
CA PRO A 138 -15.66 10.29 8.00
C PRO A 138 -16.21 9.09 8.79
N GLY A 139 -17.21 9.33 9.66
CA GLY A 139 -17.68 8.33 10.63
C GLY A 139 -18.22 7.03 10.03
N HIS A 140 -18.66 7.03 8.77
CA HIS A 140 -19.16 5.85 8.06
C HIS A 140 -18.05 5.00 7.43
N MET A 141 -16.80 5.50 7.36
CA MET A 141 -15.67 4.79 6.76
C MET A 141 -14.78 4.14 7.81
N ALA A 142 -14.31 2.94 7.50
CA ALA A 142 -13.30 2.26 8.30
C ALA A 142 -11.92 2.86 8.03
N VAL A 143 -11.10 2.91 9.08
CA VAL A 143 -9.67 3.23 9.00
C VAL A 143 -8.90 1.94 8.80
N THR A 144 -8.05 1.89 7.77
CA THR A 144 -7.11 0.78 7.57
C THR A 144 -5.83 1.05 8.35
N LEU A 145 -5.41 0.09 9.14
CA LEU A 145 -4.18 0.14 9.95
C LEU A 145 -3.34 -1.08 9.60
N ASP A 146 -2.06 -0.84 9.32
CA ASP A 146 -1.08 -1.89 9.08
C ASP A 146 -0.18 -1.99 10.30
N PHE A 147 -0.13 -3.18 10.88
CA PHE A 147 0.67 -3.48 12.04
C PHE A 147 1.81 -4.44 11.70
N GLN A 148 2.88 -4.34 12.47
CA GLN A 148 3.96 -5.31 12.50
C GLN A 148 4.06 -5.90 13.91
N ARG A 149 4.07 -7.23 13.99
CA ARG A 149 4.29 -8.00 15.21
C ARG A 149 5.54 -8.84 15.05
N CYS A 150 6.52 -8.65 15.92
CA CYS A 150 7.73 -9.46 15.94
C CYS A 150 7.62 -10.50 17.05
N ASP A 151 7.48 -11.76 16.66
CA ASP A 151 7.44 -12.89 17.57
C ASP A 151 8.84 -13.50 17.65
N PRO A 152 9.53 -13.44 18.81
CA PRO A 152 10.87 -14.02 18.94
C PRO A 152 10.92 -15.55 18.73
N GLY A 153 9.76 -16.22 18.60
CA GLY A 153 9.65 -17.66 18.31
C GLY A 153 9.27 -18.03 16.86
N ALA A 154 8.96 -17.06 15.99
CA ALA A 154 8.45 -17.36 14.64
C ALA A 154 9.52 -17.86 13.65
N GLY A 155 10.80 -17.90 14.06
CA GLY A 155 11.91 -18.39 13.23
C GLY A 155 12.13 -19.92 13.23
N LEU A 156 11.39 -20.70 14.05
CA LEU A 156 11.68 -22.13 14.26
C LEU A 156 10.44 -23.05 14.23
N SER A 157 9.39 -22.75 13.47
CA SER A 157 8.21 -23.64 13.35
C SER A 157 8.35 -24.72 12.26
N GLY A 158 9.57 -25.20 11.99
CA GLY A 158 9.87 -26.17 10.93
C GLY A 158 10.74 -27.35 11.34
N ALA A 159 10.88 -27.66 12.64
CA ALA A 159 11.47 -28.91 13.10
C ALA A 159 10.40 -29.71 13.84
N SER A 160 9.68 -30.54 13.10
CA SER A 160 9.01 -31.70 13.69
C SER A 160 10.07 -32.52 14.41
N VAL A 161 10.03 -32.50 15.74
CA VAL A 161 10.78 -33.44 16.56
C VAL A 161 10.05 -34.77 16.40
N ASP A 162 10.56 -35.62 15.50
CA ASP A 162 10.23 -37.03 15.50
C ASP A 162 10.69 -37.62 16.84
N GLU A 163 9.73 -37.84 17.74
CA GLU A 163 9.94 -38.56 18.98
C GLU A 163 10.18 -40.03 18.67
N GLN A 164 11.44 -40.36 18.35
CA GLN A 164 11.91 -41.72 18.20
C GLN A 164 11.96 -42.37 19.59
N THR A 165 10.85 -42.96 20.02
CA THR A 165 10.83 -43.90 21.14
C THR A 165 11.70 -45.11 20.83
N ASP A 166 12.95 -45.08 21.31
CA ASP A 166 13.83 -46.25 21.41
C ASP A 166 13.29 -47.20 22.47
N GLY A 167 12.57 -48.22 22.01
CA GLY A 167 12.12 -49.34 22.83
C GLY A 167 13.26 -50.33 23.03
N THR A 168 14.20 -50.00 23.91
CA THR A 168 15.08 -51.01 24.53
C THR A 168 14.22 -52.01 25.30
N ARG A 169 14.07 -53.25 24.79
CA ARG A 169 13.63 -54.39 25.61
C ARG A 169 14.64 -55.52 25.54
N SER A 170 15.38 -55.61 26.64
CA SER A 170 16.29 -56.67 27.03
C SER A 170 15.55 -57.92 27.54
N GLY A 171 16.17 -59.09 27.38
CA GLY A 171 15.85 -60.37 28.04
C GLY A 171 14.99 -61.32 27.18
N LYS A 172 15.37 -62.56 26.92
CA LYS A 172 16.22 -63.51 27.65
C LYS A 172 16.65 -64.63 26.70
#